data_AF-A0A0W1EVZ9-F1
#
_entry.id   AF-A0A0W1EVZ9-F1
#
_cell.length_a   1.000
_cell.length_b   1.000
_cell.length_c   1.000
_cell.angle_alpha   90.00
_cell.angle_beta   90.00
_cell.angle_gamma   90.00
#
_symmetry.space_group_name_H-M   'P 1'
#
loop_
_entity.id
_entity.type
_entity.pdbx_description
1 polymer ?
#
loop_
_entity_poly.entity_id
_entity_poly.type
_entity_poly.pdbx_seq_one_letter_code
_entity_poly.pdbx_strand_id
1 'polypeptide(L)'
;MPFDQQPLEAWATIAACGEAFVSTGLPRWSARADLAWRWFHGDNDRSLALANAATGRCCDGLTPRGVNTNVGAESVLAFHLAYHAMDDLFWQAGITEKAGLIDADLQTRPVAAAHTQ
;
A
#
# COMPACT_ATOMS: atom_id res chain seq x y z
N MET A 1 -10.22 -4.26 27.97
CA MET A 1 -9.55 -5.42 27.34
C MET A 1 -9.16 -4.99 25.93
N PRO A 2 -8.04 -5.44 25.33
CA PRO A 2 -7.79 -5.12 23.93
C PRO A 2 -8.90 -5.74 23.08
N PHE A 3 -9.37 -4.99 22.09
CA PHE A 3 -10.35 -5.47 21.12
C PHE A 3 -9.66 -6.42 20.13
N ASP A 4 -10.44 -7.27 19.46
CA ASP A 4 -9.93 -8.06 18.35
C ASP A 4 -9.58 -7.12 17.19
N GLN A 5 -8.40 -7.31 16.58
CA GLN A 5 -7.97 -6.57 15.42
C GLN A 5 -8.13 -7.43 14.17
N GLN A 6 -8.78 -6.92 13.14
CA GLN A 6 -9.15 -7.70 11.96
C GLN A 6 -8.47 -7.19 10.68
N PRO A 7 -8.12 -8.10 9.74
CA PRO A 7 -7.64 -7.74 8.41
C PRO A 7 -8.51 -6.71 7.66
N LEU A 8 -9.82 -6.78 7.85
CA LEU A 8 -10.78 -5.86 7.21
C LEU A 8 -10.55 -4.40 7.66
N GLU A 9 -10.21 -4.19 8.93
CA GLU A 9 -9.96 -2.85 9.47
C GLU A 9 -8.66 -2.27 8.91
N ALA A 10 -7.62 -3.10 8.77
CA ALA A 10 -6.37 -2.71 8.14
C ALA A 10 -6.58 -2.34 6.67
N TRP A 11 -7.30 -3.17 5.90
CA TRP A 11 -7.64 -2.87 4.51
C TRP A 11 -8.49 -1.58 4.38
N ALA A 12 -9.56 -1.46 5.17
CA ALA A 12 -10.42 -0.27 5.15
C ALA A 12 -9.63 1.01 5.48
N THR A 13 -8.67 0.92 6.41
CA THR A 13 -7.78 2.04 6.74
C THR A 13 -6.89 2.42 5.55
N ILE A 14 -6.30 1.46 4.85
CA ILE A 14 -5.50 1.71 3.64
C ILE A 14 -6.37 2.38 2.56
N ALA A 15 -7.55 1.84 2.28
CA ALA A 15 -8.47 2.39 1.30
C ALA A 15 -8.88 3.84 1.63
N ALA A 16 -9.24 4.11 2.90
CA ALA A 16 -9.60 5.45 3.35
C ALA A 16 -8.42 6.43 3.26
N CYS A 17 -7.20 5.99 3.59
CA CYS A 17 -6.00 6.80 3.42
C CYS A 17 -5.72 7.07 1.93
N GLY A 18 -5.98 6.10 1.06
CA GLY A 18 -5.93 6.25 -0.38
C GLY A 18 -6.82 7.39 -0.89
N GLU A 19 -8.11 7.34 -0.57
CA GLU A 19 -9.07 8.38 -0.94
C GLU A 19 -8.70 9.76 -0.38
N ALA A 20 -8.25 9.81 0.87
CA ALA A 20 -7.79 11.04 1.49
C ALA A 20 -6.52 11.58 0.80
N PHE A 21 -5.61 10.70 0.37
CA PHE A 21 -4.41 11.07 -0.37
C PHE A 21 -4.77 11.64 -1.75
N VAL A 22 -5.63 10.98 -2.52
CA VAL A 22 -6.11 11.47 -3.81
C VAL A 22 -6.80 12.83 -3.66
N SER A 23 -7.58 13.02 -2.60
CA SER A 23 -8.33 14.25 -2.36
C SER A 23 -7.47 15.42 -1.90
N THR A 24 -6.39 15.18 -1.13
CA THR A 24 -5.63 16.27 -0.48
C THR A 24 -4.16 16.35 -0.90
N GLY A 25 -3.59 15.31 -1.51
CA GLY A 25 -2.17 15.21 -1.87
C GLY A 25 -1.19 15.19 -0.68
N LEU A 26 -1.67 14.95 0.54
CA LEU A 26 -0.84 15.11 1.75
C LEU A 26 -0.10 13.80 2.10
N PRO A 27 1.24 13.81 2.21
CA PRO A 27 2.04 12.60 2.44
C PRO A 27 1.71 11.82 3.71
N ARG A 28 1.10 12.47 4.71
CA ARG A 28 0.65 11.83 5.96
C ARG A 28 -0.30 10.65 5.72
N TRP A 29 -1.07 10.68 4.64
CA TRP A 29 -2.01 9.62 4.31
C TRP A 29 -1.29 8.37 3.81
N SER A 30 -0.26 8.53 2.97
CA SER A 30 0.64 7.45 2.56
C SER A 30 1.33 6.82 3.77
N ALA A 31 1.86 7.64 4.69
CA ALA A 31 2.47 7.13 5.93
C ALA A 31 1.48 6.33 6.80
N ARG A 32 0.21 6.76 6.86
CA ARG A 32 -0.82 6.05 7.64
C ARG A 32 -1.25 4.75 6.97
N ALA A 33 -1.33 4.72 5.64
CA ALA A 33 -1.57 3.51 4.86
C ALA A 33 -0.44 2.49 5.07
N ASP A 34 0.83 2.92 5.05
CA ASP A 34 1.99 2.06 5.30
C ASP A 34 1.94 1.41 6.69
N LEU A 35 1.55 2.15 7.73
CA LEU A 35 1.35 1.59 9.07
C LEU A 35 0.26 0.49 9.08
N ALA A 36 -0.87 0.73 8.41
CA ALA A 36 -1.93 -0.25 8.30
C ALA A 36 -1.50 -1.47 7.46
N TRP A 37 -0.67 -1.29 6.44
CA TRP A 37 -0.08 -2.38 5.66
C TRP A 37 0.87 -3.25 6.51
N ARG A 38 1.75 -2.62 7.30
CA ARG A 38 2.70 -3.33 8.17
C ARG A 38 2.02 -4.14 9.27
N TRP A 39 0.80 -3.78 9.66
CA TRP A 39 -0.01 -4.55 10.62
C TRP A 39 -0.13 -6.02 10.22
N PHE A 40 -0.34 -6.32 8.93
CA PHE A 40 -0.42 -7.68 8.41
C PHE A 40 0.87 -8.50 8.65
N HIS A 41 2.00 -7.81 8.76
CA HIS A 41 3.33 -8.39 8.91
C HIS A 41 3.88 -8.33 10.33
N GLY A 42 3.07 -7.90 11.30
CA GLY A 42 3.44 -7.90 12.71
C GLY A 42 3.67 -6.52 13.31
N ASP A 43 3.45 -5.41 12.60
CA ASP A 43 3.42 -4.08 13.25
C ASP A 43 2.06 -3.86 13.92
N ASN A 44 1.79 -4.68 14.94
CA ASN A 44 0.54 -4.77 15.68
C ASN A 44 0.80 -5.02 17.16
N ASP A 45 -0.25 -4.98 17.98
CA ASP A 45 -0.17 -5.04 19.44
C ASP A 45 0.57 -6.26 20.01
N ARG A 46 0.80 -7.30 19.21
CA ARG A 46 1.48 -8.53 19.64
C ARG A 46 2.76 -8.85 18.88
N SER A 47 3.15 -8.04 17.91
CA SER A 47 4.30 -8.34 17.05
C SER A 47 4.19 -9.68 16.31
N LEU A 48 2.97 -10.06 15.89
CA LEU A 48 2.69 -11.34 15.23
C LEU A 48 2.20 -11.11 13.80
N ALA A 49 2.86 -11.71 12.82
CA ALA A 49 2.39 -11.67 11.43
C ALA A 49 1.08 -12.44 11.27
N LEU A 50 0.13 -11.86 10.52
CA LEU A 50 -1.12 -12.51 10.15
C LEU A 50 -1.11 -12.97 8.69
N ALA A 51 -0.37 -12.29 7.82
CA ALA A 51 -0.31 -12.61 6.40
C ALA A 51 1.05 -13.16 5.96
N ASN A 52 1.02 -14.06 4.98
CA ASN A 52 2.20 -14.58 4.32
C ASN A 52 2.15 -14.27 2.82
N ALA A 53 2.94 -13.28 2.41
CA ALA A 53 2.99 -12.80 1.02
C ALA A 53 3.40 -13.88 0.01
N ALA A 54 4.24 -14.86 0.38
CA ALA A 54 4.65 -15.94 -0.51
C ALA A 54 3.49 -16.91 -0.82
N THR A 55 2.52 -17.03 0.08
CA THR A 55 1.38 -17.94 -0.06
C THR A 55 0.05 -17.24 -0.37
N GLY A 56 -0.02 -15.91 -0.20
CA GLY A 56 -1.27 -15.14 -0.26
C GLY A 56 -2.21 -15.36 0.92
N ARG A 57 -1.86 -16.21 1.91
CA ARG A 57 -2.74 -16.51 3.05
C ARG A 57 -2.74 -15.37 4.07
N CYS A 58 -3.89 -15.16 4.71
CA CYS A 58 -4.07 -14.24 5.83
C CYS A 58 -4.93 -14.88 6.93
N CYS A 59 -4.53 -14.70 8.18
CA CYS A 59 -5.26 -15.16 9.35
C CYS A 59 -6.40 -14.20 9.72
N ASP A 60 -7.49 -14.71 10.29
CA ASP A 60 -8.74 -13.96 10.50
C ASP A 60 -8.68 -12.83 11.53
N GLY A 61 -7.63 -12.77 12.34
CA GLY A 61 -7.43 -11.64 13.23
C GLY A 61 -6.46 -11.90 14.36
N LEU A 62 -6.24 -10.84 15.13
CA LEU A 62 -5.42 -10.85 16.32
C LEU A 62 -6.31 -10.61 17.54
N THR A 63 -6.40 -11.63 18.39
CA THR A 63 -7.21 -11.60 19.61
C THR A 63 -6.33 -11.33 20.83
N PRO A 64 -6.91 -11.05 22.01
CA PRO A 64 -6.17 -11.03 23.28
C PRO A 64 -5.34 -12.29 23.57
N ARG A 65 -5.66 -13.43 22.95
CA ARG A 65 -4.97 -14.71 23.13
C ARG A 65 -3.92 -14.99 22.05
N GLY A 66 -3.80 -14.14 21.03
CA GLY A 66 -2.90 -14.33 19.89
C GLY A 66 -3.65 -14.40 18.57
N VAL A 67 -2.96 -14.89 17.53
CA VAL A 67 -3.49 -14.98 16.17
C VAL A 67 -4.60 -16.03 16.11
N ASN A 68 -5.76 -15.63 15.59
CA ASN A 68 -6.78 -16.57 15.13
C ASN A 68 -6.30 -17.19 13.81
N THR A 69 -5.85 -18.44 13.86
CA THR A 69 -5.21 -19.13 12.73
C THR A 69 -6.17 -19.59 11.64
N ASN A 70 -7.48 -19.32 11.77
CA ASN A 70 -8.40 -19.53 10.68
C ASN A 70 -8.02 -18.63 9.49
N VAL A 71 -8.14 -19.17 8.29
CA VAL A 71 -7.84 -18.48 7.03
C VAL A 71 -9.13 -18.45 6.22
N GLY A 72 -10.04 -17.58 6.65
CA GLY A 72 -11.31 -17.33 5.99
C GLY A 72 -11.15 -16.57 4.67
N ALA A 73 -12.20 -16.57 3.86
CA ALA A 73 -12.19 -15.84 2.59
C ALA A 73 -12.03 -14.33 2.80
N GLU A 74 -12.67 -13.76 3.82
CA GLU A 74 -12.66 -12.32 4.08
C GLU A 74 -11.27 -11.79 4.42
N SER A 75 -10.50 -12.53 5.23
CA SER A 75 -9.13 -12.13 5.62
C SER A 75 -8.16 -12.24 4.45
N VAL A 76 -8.27 -13.28 3.64
CA VAL A 76 -7.50 -13.45 2.41
C VAL A 76 -7.80 -12.32 1.43
N LEU A 77 -9.09 -12.03 1.19
CA LEU A 77 -9.49 -10.94 0.30
C LEU A 77 -9.03 -9.57 0.82
N ALA A 78 -9.17 -9.31 2.12
CA ALA A 78 -8.70 -8.06 2.73
C ALA A 78 -7.18 -7.87 2.52
N PHE A 79 -6.38 -8.92 2.69
CA PHE A 79 -4.94 -8.85 2.43
C PHE A 79 -4.61 -8.55 0.97
N HIS A 80 -5.26 -9.22 0.02
CA HIS A 80 -5.03 -8.97 -1.40
C HIS A 80 -5.49 -7.57 -1.84
N LEU A 81 -6.66 -7.12 -1.37
CA LEU A 81 -7.17 -5.78 -1.67
C LEU A 81 -6.29 -4.69 -1.04
N ALA A 82 -5.75 -4.92 0.16
CA ALA A 82 -4.77 -4.04 0.77
C ALA A 82 -3.49 -3.95 -0.08
N TYR A 83 -2.98 -5.09 -0.58
CA TYR A 83 -1.79 -5.10 -1.44
C TYR A 83 -2.03 -4.30 -2.73
N HIS A 84 -3.16 -4.54 -3.41
CA HIS A 84 -3.49 -3.81 -4.64
C HIS A 84 -3.67 -2.31 -4.38
N ALA A 85 -4.35 -1.92 -3.29
CA ALA A 85 -4.48 -0.51 -2.94
C ALA A 85 -3.12 0.15 -2.67
N MET A 86 -2.19 -0.54 -2.01
CA MET A 86 -0.84 -0.02 -1.77
C MET A 86 -0.04 0.11 -3.07
N ASP A 87 -0.11 -0.89 -3.96
CA ASP A 87 0.54 -0.87 -5.26
C ASP A 87 0.04 0.31 -6.10
N ASP A 88 -1.26 0.37 -6.35
CA ASP A 88 -1.89 1.35 -7.23
C ASP A 88 -1.68 2.80 -6.76
N LEU A 89 -1.71 3.05 -5.44
CA LEU A 89 -1.76 4.41 -4.91
C LEU A 89 -0.43 4.93 -4.37
N PHE A 90 0.43 4.06 -3.85
CA PHE A 90 1.59 4.48 -3.05
C PHE A 90 2.91 3.94 -3.56
N TRP A 91 3.00 2.68 -3.98
CA TRP A 91 4.27 2.10 -4.44
C TRP A 91 4.57 2.43 -5.90
N GLN A 92 3.56 2.54 -6.78
CA GLN A 92 3.75 2.95 -8.17
C GLN A 92 4.10 4.46 -8.30
N ALA A 93 3.66 5.30 -7.37
CA ALA A 93 3.92 6.76 -7.39
C ALA A 93 5.42 7.12 -7.33
N GLY A 94 6.26 6.26 -6.75
CA GLY A 94 7.72 6.44 -6.74
C GLY A 94 8.39 6.26 -8.12
N ILE A 95 7.70 5.63 -9.08
CA ILE A 95 8.17 5.52 -10.47
C ILE A 95 7.80 6.79 -11.24
N THR A 96 6.62 7.37 -11.02
CA THR A 96 6.15 8.57 -11.74
C THR A 96 6.93 9.84 -11.35
N GLU A 97 7.31 10.01 -10.08
CA GLU A 97 8.22 11.12 -9.70
C GLU A 97 9.59 10.99 -10.36
N LYS A 98 10.16 9.77 -10.41
CA LYS A 98 11.42 9.53 -11.13
C LYS A 98 11.27 9.71 -12.65
N ALA A 99 10.14 9.30 -13.23
CA ALA A 99 9.80 9.50 -14.65
C ALA A 99 9.70 10.99 -15.02
N GLY A 100 9.07 11.79 -14.15
CA GLY A 100 8.98 13.25 -14.36
C GLY A 100 10.33 13.97 -14.29
N LEU A 101 11.27 13.49 -13.47
CA LEU A 101 12.63 14.02 -13.45
C LEU A 101 13.46 13.63 -14.69
N ILE A 102 13.31 12.40 -15.23
CA ILE A 102 14.02 11.99 -16.46
C ILE A 102 13.44 12.64 -17.73
N ASP A 103 12.14 12.95 -17.76
CA ASP A 103 11.51 13.64 -18.89
C ASP A 103 11.85 15.14 -18.92
N ALA A 104 12.05 15.78 -17.76
CA ALA A 104 12.45 17.18 -17.66
C ALA A 104 13.88 17.44 -18.19
N ASP A 105 14.80 16.48 -18.02
CA ASP A 105 16.18 16.59 -18.51
C ASP A 105 16.31 16.38 -20.04
N LEU A 106 15.30 15.81 -20.70
CA LEU A 106 15.34 15.53 -22.14
C LEU A 106 14.75 16.64 -23.03
N GLN A 107 14.25 17.74 -22.45
CA GLN A 107 13.61 18.84 -23.20
C GLN A 107 14.52 20.02 -23.59
N THR A 108 15.85 19.92 -23.44
CA THR A 108 16.76 20.90 -24.06
C THR A 108 17.17 20.49 -25.47
N ARG A 109 16.30 20.73 -26.45
CA ARG A 109 16.70 20.79 -27.87
C ARG A 109 16.77 22.25 -28.32
N PRO A 110 17.62 22.54 -29.30
CA PRO A 110 17.04 23.05 -30.52
C PRO A 110 17.35 22.17 -31.73
N VAL A 111 16.31 22.02 -32.54
CA VAL A 111 16.34 21.61 -33.94
C VAL A 111 16.70 22.85 -34.77
N ALA A 112 17.70 22.72 -35.63
CA ALA A 112 17.85 23.53 -36.85
C ALA A 112 18.40 22.57 -37.93
N ALA A 113 17.57 22.03 -38.82
CA ALA A 113 16.96 22.65 -40.00
C ALA A 113 17.96 22.91 -41.16
N ALA A 114 17.95 21.94 -42.09
CA ALA A 114 17.80 22.13 -43.53
C ALA A 114 19.00 22.49 -44.44
N HIS A 115 19.04 21.66 -45.51
CA HIS A 115 19.31 21.97 -46.92
C HIS A 115 20.72 21.88 -47.52
N THR A 116 20.84 20.89 -48.41
CA THR A 116 21.15 21.03 -49.84
C THR A 116 22.51 21.65 -50.20
N GLN A 117 23.49 20.83 -50.57
CA GLN A 117 23.83 20.45 -51.96
C GLN A 117 24.90 19.37 -51.98
#